data_AF-A0A4S1M487-F1
#
_entry.id   AF-A0A4S1M487-F1
#
_cell.length_a   1.000
_cell.length_b   1.000
_cell.length_c   1.000
_cell.angle_alpha   90.00
_cell.angle_beta   90.00
_cell.angle_gamma   90.00
#
_symmetry.space_group_name_H-M   'P 1'
#
loop_
_entity.id
_entity.type
_entity.pdbx_description
1 polymer ?
#
loop_
_entity_poly.entity_id
_entity_poly.type
_entity_poly.pdbx_seq_one_letter_code
_entity_poly.pdbx_strand_id
1 'polypeptide(L)'
;MSDFKDAVLKLINNALDGIYQHIPAKVISYDPKTQFAKVQPLIDIDGVKLNPIPSVPVQQIGGAGFVVAIEITEGSEGMLQVCMRDMSTWLYSS
;
A
#
# COMPACT_ATOMS: atom_id res chain seq x y z
N MET A 1 -30.29 -24.75 -9.98
CA MET A 1 -29.99 -24.04 -8.71
C MET A 1 -28.50 -23.71 -8.55
N SER A 2 -27.57 -24.27 -9.34
CA SER A 2 -26.14 -23.91 -9.32
C SER A 2 -25.88 -22.50 -9.87
N ASP A 3 -26.47 -22.15 -11.03
CA ASP A 3 -26.14 -20.91 -11.74
C ASP A 3 -26.43 -19.64 -10.93
N PHE A 4 -27.52 -19.61 -10.16
CA PHE A 4 -27.82 -18.48 -9.29
C PHE A 4 -26.82 -18.37 -8.13
N LYS A 5 -26.43 -19.50 -7.54
CA LYS A 5 -25.42 -19.53 -6.48
C LYS A 5 -24.07 -19.04 -7.01
N ASP A 6 -23.68 -19.48 -8.19
CA ASP A 6 -22.40 -19.10 -8.80
C ASP A 6 -22.41 -17.61 -9.21
N ALA A 7 -23.54 -17.10 -9.71
CA ALA A 7 -23.71 -15.67 -9.99
C ALA A 7 -23.61 -14.82 -8.72
N VAL A 8 -24.23 -15.24 -7.62
CA VAL A 8 -24.16 -14.54 -6.32
C VAL A 8 -22.73 -14.57 -5.78
N LEU A 9 -22.04 -15.72 -5.82
CA LEU A 9 -20.65 -15.82 -5.36
C LEU A 9 -19.72 -14.92 -6.17
N LYS A 10 -19.90 -14.87 -7.49
CA LYS A 10 -19.10 -14.00 -8.36
C LYS A 10 -19.34 -12.52 -8.08
N LEU A 11 -20.58 -12.13 -7.78
CA LEU A 11 -20.92 -10.76 -7.38
C LEU A 11 -20.20 -10.37 -6.08
N ILE A 12 -20.24 -11.26 -5.08
CA ILE A 12 -19.59 -11.01 -3.78
C ILE A 12 -18.08 -10.92 -3.94
N ASN A 13 -17.46 -11.85 -4.69
CA ASN A 13 -16.02 -11.82 -4.91
C ASN A 13 -15.58 -10.53 -5.62
N ASN A 14 -16.28 -10.12 -6.68
CA ASN A 14 -16.01 -8.85 -7.35
C ASN A 14 -16.14 -7.64 -6.41
N ALA A 15 -17.10 -7.67 -5.48
CA ALA A 15 -17.26 -6.60 -4.49
C ALA A 15 -16.11 -6.57 -3.48
N LEU A 16 -15.58 -7.73 -3.10
CA LEU A 16 -14.44 -7.85 -2.20
C LEU A 16 -13.12 -7.45 -2.88
N ASP A 17 -12.96 -7.78 -4.16
CA ASP A 17 -11.79 -7.39 -4.97
C ASP A 17 -11.69 -5.85 -5.12
N GLY A 18 -12.82 -5.15 -5.03
CA GLY A 18 -12.88 -3.69 -5.02
C GLY A 18 -12.52 -3.04 -3.67
N ILE A 19 -12.27 -3.82 -2.62
CA ILE A 19 -11.88 -3.29 -1.31
C ILE A 19 -10.38 -3.02 -1.32
N TYR A 20 -10.02 -1.75 -1.18
CA TYR A 20 -8.64 -1.33 -0.99
C TYR A 20 -8.11 -1.87 0.34
N GLN A 21 -7.24 -2.87 0.25
CA GLN A 21 -6.61 -3.50 1.40
C GLN A 21 -5.17 -3.05 1.58
N HIS A 22 -4.66 -3.34 2.77
CA HIS A 22 -3.26 -3.28 3.11
C HIS A 22 -2.53 -4.49 2.49
N ILE A 23 -1.43 -4.22 1.77
CA ILE A 23 -0.63 -5.29 1.15
C ILE A 23 0.79 -5.27 1.73
N PRO A 24 1.39 -6.44 2.02
CA PRO A 24 2.75 -6.49 2.52
C PRO A 24 3.72 -6.05 1.42
N ALA A 25 4.70 -5.25 1.80
CA ALA A 25 5.70 -4.72 0.87
C ALA A 25 7.08 -4.65 1.54
N LYS A 26 8.11 -4.67 0.70
CA LYS A 26 9.51 -4.55 1.08
C LYS A 26 10.10 -3.26 0.53
N VAL A 27 10.87 -2.55 1.34
CA VAL A 27 11.55 -1.31 0.94
C VAL A 27 12.71 -1.64 -0.01
N ILE A 28 12.73 -1.00 -1.17
CA ILE A 28 13.87 -1.02 -2.11
C ILE A 28 14.82 0.15 -1.79
N SER A 29 14.28 1.33 -1.52
CA SER A 29 15.07 2.51 -1.15
C SER A 29 14.22 3.46 -0.32
N TYR A 30 14.85 4.20 0.59
CA TYR A 30 14.17 5.18 1.45
C TYR A 30 15.01 6.45 1.54
N ASP A 31 14.37 7.61 1.36
CA ASP A 31 14.97 8.92 1.60
C ASP A 31 14.40 9.52 2.90
N PRO A 32 15.19 9.58 3.98
CA PRO A 32 14.74 10.13 5.26
C PRO A 32 14.52 11.65 5.21
N LYS A 33 15.07 12.38 4.23
CA LYS A 33 14.87 13.84 4.12
C LYS A 33 13.52 14.18 3.54
N THR A 34 13.07 13.41 2.56
CA THR A 34 11.78 13.61 1.89
C THR A 34 10.69 12.69 2.43
N GLN A 35 11.06 11.70 3.25
CA GLN A 35 10.16 10.70 3.85
C GLN A 35 9.43 9.83 2.82
N PHE A 36 10.06 9.60 1.67
CA PHE A 36 9.54 8.76 0.61
C PHE A 36 10.35 7.48 0.47
N ALA A 37 9.64 6.38 0.22
CA ALA A 37 10.21 5.09 -0.10
C ALA A 37 9.82 4.65 -1.52
N LYS A 38 10.69 3.85 -2.13
CA LYS A 38 10.33 2.96 -3.23
C LYS A 38 10.13 1.57 -2.64
N VAL A 39 8.98 0.95 -2.92
CA VAL A 39 8.61 -0.33 -2.30
C VAL A 39 8.24 -1.38 -3.35
N GLN A 40 8.51 -2.64 -3.04
CA GLN A 40 8.11 -3.81 -3.82
C GLN A 40 6.99 -4.55 -3.07
N PRO A 41 5.77 -4.64 -3.61
CA PRO A 41 4.76 -5.53 -3.05
C PRO A 41 5.24 -6.98 -3.03
N LEU A 42 4.90 -7.71 -1.95
CA LEU A 42 5.29 -9.11 -1.73
C LEU A 42 4.21 -10.11 -2.17
N ILE A 43 3.08 -9.63 -2.66
CA ILE A 43 1.99 -10.45 -3.20
C ILE A 43 1.98 -10.45 -4.72
N ASP A 44 1.44 -11.52 -5.28
CA ASP A 44 1.12 -11.66 -6.69
C ASP A 44 -0.40 -11.55 -6.87
N ILE A 45 -0.85 -10.88 -7.93
CA ILE A 45 -2.26 -10.81 -8.30
C ILE A 45 -2.42 -11.62 -9.59
N ASP A 46 -3.24 -12.68 -9.55
CA ASP A 46 -3.46 -13.59 -10.67
C ASP A 46 -2.16 -14.17 -11.30
N GLY A 47 -1.16 -14.43 -10.45
CA GLY A 47 0.16 -14.93 -10.87
C GLY A 47 1.08 -13.86 -11.47
N VAL A 48 0.67 -12.59 -11.45
CA VAL A 48 1.47 -11.46 -11.92
C VAL A 48 2.10 -10.74 -10.73
N LYS A 49 3.43 -10.63 -10.76
CA LYS A 49 4.18 -9.80 -9.82
C LYS A 49 3.90 -8.33 -10.08
N LEU A 50 3.57 -7.61 -9.02
CA LEU A 50 3.38 -6.17 -9.08
C LEU A 50 4.71 -5.45 -9.29
N ASN A 51 4.68 -4.37 -10.05
CA ASN A 51 5.84 -3.50 -10.25
C ASN A 51 6.19 -2.76 -8.95
N PRO A 52 7.47 -2.38 -8.77
CA PRO A 52 7.85 -1.46 -7.71
C PRO A 52 7.06 -0.16 -7.76
N ILE A 53 6.56 0.29 -6.61
CA ILE A 53 5.81 1.53 -6.47
C ILE A 53 6.77 2.63 -6.00
N PRO A 54 6.98 3.69 -6.79
CA PRO A 54 7.83 4.82 -6.40
C PRO A 54 7.07 5.80 -5.50
N SER A 55 7.84 6.66 -4.80
CA SER A 55 7.31 7.83 -4.09
C SER A 55 6.18 7.52 -3.10
N VAL A 56 6.30 6.42 -2.37
CA VAL A 56 5.36 6.06 -1.30
C VAL A 56 5.72 6.83 -0.03
N PRO A 57 4.84 7.69 0.50
CA PRO A 57 5.10 8.39 1.76
C PRO A 57 5.12 7.37 2.90
N VAL A 58 6.14 7.46 3.75
CA VAL A 58 6.29 6.58 4.91
C VAL A 58 5.62 7.23 6.12
N GLN A 59 4.78 6.50 6.84
CA GLN A 59 4.16 7.02 8.06
C GLN A 59 5.20 7.17 9.19
N GLN A 60 5.31 8.36 9.77
CA GLN A 60 5.99 8.56 11.05
C GLN A 60 4.96 8.73 12.16
N ILE A 61 5.16 8.03 13.28
CA ILE A 61 4.27 8.11 14.44
C ILE A 61 4.74 9.28 15.29
N GLY A 62 3.94 10.35 15.37
CA GLY A 62 4.32 11.55 16.10
C GLY A 62 3.17 12.54 16.28
N GLY A 63 3.43 13.58 17.07
CA GLY A 63 2.49 14.65 17.38
C GLY A 63 3.08 15.66 18.38
N ALA A 64 2.57 16.89 18.37
CA ALA A 64 2.94 17.96 19.31
C ALA A 64 4.47 18.22 19.44
N GLY A 65 5.21 18.08 18.33
CA GLY A 65 6.66 18.30 18.29
C GLY A 65 7.52 17.08 18.59
N PHE A 66 6.93 15.91 18.80
CA PHE A 66 7.64 14.64 19.03
C PHE A 66 7.37 13.65 17.90
N VAL A 67 8.35 12.80 17.61
CA VAL A 67 8.25 11.75 16.60
C VAL A 67 9.01 10.50 17.05
N VAL A 68 8.47 9.33 16.73
CA VAL A 68 9.15 8.05 16.85
C VAL A 68 9.95 7.82 15.58
N ALA A 69 11.27 7.86 15.70
CA ALA A 69 12.17 7.52 14.61
C ALA A 69 12.36 5.99 14.56
N ILE A 70 11.89 5.38 13.47
CA ILE A 70 12.15 3.98 13.15
C ILE A 70 13.23 3.97 12.07
N GLU A 71 14.27 3.18 12.27
CA GLU A 71 15.29 2.98 11.24
C GLU A 71 14.70 2.11 10.11
N ILE A 72 14.71 2.68 8.90
CA ILE A 72 14.20 2.01 7.70
C ILE A 72 15.38 1.85 6.75
N THR A 73 15.68 0.61 6.41
CA THR A 73 16.79 0.23 5.53
C THR A 73 16.26 -0.50 4.30
N GLU A 74 17.12 -0.66 3.31
CA GLU A 74 16.81 -1.53 2.18
C GLU A 74 16.49 -2.94 2.70
N GLY A 75 15.32 -3.43 2.30
CA GLY A 75 14.81 -4.71 2.69
C GLY A 75 13.99 -4.76 3.97
N SER A 76 13.80 -3.64 4.68
CA SER A 76 12.77 -3.54 5.71
C SER A 76 11.40 -3.89 5.13
N GLU A 77 10.62 -4.66 5.89
CA GLU A 77 9.27 -5.05 5.52
C GLU A 77 8.25 -4.20 6.26
N GLY A 78 7.11 -3.98 5.62
CA GLY A 78 6.04 -3.18 6.19
C GLY A 78 4.74 -3.39 5.45
N MET A 79 3.76 -2.59 5.84
CA MET A 79 2.42 -2.65 5.28
C MET A 79 2.18 -1.46 4.38
N LEU A 80 1.89 -1.71 3.10
CA LEU A 80 1.47 -0.68 2.16
C LEU A 80 -0.03 -0.47 2.29
N GLN A 81 -0.43 0.71 2.74
CA GLN A 81 -1.82 1.13 2.78
C GLN A 81 -2.19 1.82 1.47
N VAL A 82 -3.19 1.29 0.77
CA VAL A 82 -3.69 1.88 -0.47
C VAL A 82 -4.83 2.85 -0.16
N CYS A 83 -4.78 4.04 -0.76
CA CYS A 83 -5.82 5.04 -0.63
C CYS A 83 -6.87 4.87 -1.74
N MET A 84 -8.13 5.18 -1.41
CA MET A 84 -9.23 5.15 -2.39
C MET A 84 -9.09 6.19 -3.51
N ARG A 85 -8.24 7.21 -3.32
CA ARG A 85 -7.99 8.29 -4.25
C ARG A 85 -6.51 8.62 -4.26
N ASP A 86 -6.08 9.25 -5.35
CA ASP A 86 -4.74 9.82 -5.45
C ASP A 86 -4.52 10.89 -4.37
N MET A 87 -3.39 10.80 -3.68
CA MET A 87 -2.98 11.72 -2.61
C MET A 87 -1.97 12.77 -3.08
N SER A 88 -1.56 12.76 -4.36
CA SER A 88 -0.54 13.66 -4.89
C SER A 88 -0.83 15.13 -4.55
N THR A 89 -2.08 15.57 -4.78
CA THR A 89 -2.50 16.95 -4.49
C THR A 89 -2.38 17.28 -3.01
N TRP A 90 -2.76 16.36 -2.12
CA TRP A 90 -2.68 16.57 -0.68
C TRP A 90 -1.21 16.71 -0.23
N LEU A 91 -0.32 15.85 -0.71
CA LEU A 91 1.11 15.85 -0.37
C LEU A 91 1.83 17.16 -0.76
N TYR A 92 1.41 17.82 -1.84
CA TYR A 92 2.07 19.02 -2.37
C TYR A 92 1.32 20.34 -2.09
N SER A 93 0.17 20.28 -1.41
CA SER A 93 -0.66 21.48 -1.11
C SER A 93 -0.44 22.06 0.30
N SER A 94 0.53 21.52 1.04
CA SER A 94 0.90 21.95 2.39
C SER A 94 1.97 23.03 2.38
#